data_AF-A0AB36GMN4-F1
#
_entry.id   AF-A0AB36GMN4-F1
#
_cell.length_a   1.000
_cell.length_b   1.000
_cell.length_c   1.000
_cell.angle_alpha   90.00
_cell.angle_beta   90.00
_cell.angle_gamma   90.00
#
_symmetry.space_group_name_H-M   'P 1'
#
loop_
_entity.id
_entity.type
_entity.pdbx_description
1 polymer ?
#
loop_
_entity_poly.entity_id
_entity_poly.type
_entity_poly.pdbx_seq_one_letter_code
_entity_poly.pdbx_strand_id
1 'polypeptide(L)'
;MKLHYLSDEALARLEQTPEVLAEMHKRLAQASQELVDASNDEDTEFISIHDAALELGWTEEQLIQQLIQDGLIIDLGDELVISPHPDISRVV
;
A
#
# COMPACT_ATOMS: atom_id res chain seq x y z
N MET A 1 15.87 -26.33 -0.84
CA MET A 1 16.37 -25.20 -0.01
C MET A 1 15.68 -25.31 1.34
N LYS A 2 16.40 -25.51 2.45
CA LYS A 2 15.80 -25.72 3.77
C LYS A 2 15.87 -24.39 4.52
N LEU A 3 14.72 -23.74 4.71
CA LEU A 3 14.61 -22.52 5.51
C LEU A 3 14.79 -22.91 6.99
N HIS A 4 15.89 -22.47 7.59
CA HIS A 4 16.11 -22.61 9.02
C HIS A 4 15.49 -21.39 9.70
N TYR A 5 14.33 -21.58 10.32
CA TYR A 5 13.75 -20.56 11.20
C TYR A 5 14.47 -20.61 12.55
N LEU A 6 14.81 -19.43 13.09
CA LEU A 6 15.22 -19.31 14.47
C LEU A 6 13.96 -19.49 15.34
N SER A 7 14.07 -20.25 16.42
CA SER A 7 13.00 -20.30 17.43
C SER A 7 12.90 -18.94 18.13
N ASP A 8 11.72 -18.62 18.68
CA ASP A 8 11.50 -17.39 19.44
C ASP A 8 12.51 -17.21 20.58
N GLU A 9 12.94 -18.32 21.19
CA GLU A 9 13.97 -18.33 22.23
C GLU A 9 15.38 -18.00 21.68
N ALA A 10 15.70 -18.43 20.45
CA ALA A 10 16.96 -18.08 19.79
C ALA A 10 16.95 -16.63 19.30
N LEU A 11 15.79 -16.12 18.91
CA LEU A 11 15.58 -14.72 18.52
C LEU A 11 15.72 -13.78 19.73
N ALA A 12 15.16 -14.16 20.87
CA ALA A 12 15.23 -13.40 22.12
C ALA A 12 16.65 -13.31 22.72
N ARG A 13 17.55 -14.21 22.32
CA ARG A 13 18.97 -14.22 22.73
C ARG A 13 19.87 -13.37 21.83
N LEU A 14 19.35 -12.82 20.72
CA LEU A 14 20.10 -11.89 19.90
C LEU A 14 20.33 -10.61 20.71
N GLU A 15 21.60 -10.24 20.90
CA GLU A 15 21.97 -9.04 21.64
C GLU A 15 21.47 -7.80 20.88
N GLN A 16 20.38 -7.20 21.38
CA GLN A 16 19.89 -5.92 20.90
C GLN A 16 20.73 -4.79 21.50
N THR A 17 21.99 -4.74 21.11
CA THR A 17 22.84 -3.61 21.45
C THR A 17 22.31 -2.36 20.75
N PRO A 18 22.52 -1.16 21.32
CA PRO A 18 22.07 0.09 20.72
C PRO A 18 22.64 0.32 19.32
N GLU A 19 23.84 -0.20 19.03
CA GLU A 19 24.47 -0.12 17.71
C GLU A 19 23.74 -0.99 16.67
N VAL A 20 23.34 -2.22 17.05
CA VAL A 20 22.57 -3.11 16.17
C VAL A 20 21.19 -2.52 15.87
N LEU A 21 20.52 -1.96 16.88
CA LEU A 21 19.23 -1.28 16.70
C LEU A 21 19.34 -0.05 15.80
N ALA A 22 20.39 0.76 15.95
CA ALA A 22 20.62 1.94 15.11
C ALA A 22 20.86 1.56 13.64
N GLU A 23 21.66 0.53 13.38
CA GLU A 23 21.90 0.05 12.01
C GLU A 23 20.65 -0.60 11.40
N MET A 24 19.84 -1.32 12.19
CA MET A 24 18.54 -1.84 11.72
C MET A 24 17.59 -0.71 11.32
N HIS A 25 17.46 0.35 12.14
CA HIS A 25 16.66 1.52 11.79
C HIS A 25 17.17 2.24 10.55
N LYS A 26 18.49 2.37 10.40
CA LYS A 26 19.11 2.96 9.21
C LYS A 26 18.76 2.17 7.95
N ARG A 27 18.89 0.84 7.99
CA ARG A 27 18.55 -0.03 6.85
C ARG A 27 17.06 0.00 6.53
N LEU A 28 16.21 0.02 7.56
CA LEU A 28 14.76 0.14 7.38
C LEU A 28 14.39 1.48 6.71
N ALA A 29 14.99 2.58 7.17
CA ALA A 29 14.77 3.90 6.57
C ALA A 29 15.25 3.95 5.11
N GLN A 30 16.41 3.37 4.80
CA GLN A 30 16.90 3.29 3.43
C GLN A 30 15.97 2.46 2.53
N ALA A 31 15.54 1.28 2.98
CA ALA A 31 14.60 0.44 2.21
C ALA A 31 13.24 1.14 2.00
N SER A 32 12.77 1.87 3.02
CA SER A 32 11.56 2.68 2.90
C SER A 32 11.73 3.82 1.89
N GLN A 33 12.89 4.46 1.84
CA GLN A 33 13.18 5.51 0.88
C GLN A 33 13.26 4.95 -0.55
N GLU A 34 13.94 3.82 -0.74
CA GLU A 34 14.02 3.14 -2.05
C GLU A 34 12.63 2.74 -2.58
N LEU A 35 11.70 2.34 -1.70
CA LEU A 35 10.30 2.08 -2.06
C LEU A 35 9.54 3.35 -2.47
N VAL A 36 9.74 4.45 -1.76
CA VAL A 36 9.13 5.75 -2.10
C VAL A 36 9.67 6.28 -3.42
N ASP A 37 10.97 6.19 -3.64
CA ASP A 37 11.62 6.64 -4.86
C ASP A 37 11.18 5.79 -6.06
N ALA A 38 11.09 4.47 -5.90
CA ALA A 38 10.53 3.58 -6.93
C ALA A 38 9.06 3.88 -7.26
N SER A 39 8.26 4.32 -6.27
CA SER A 39 6.88 4.77 -6.49
C SER A 39 6.79 6.14 -7.19
N ASN A 40 7.86 6.94 -7.17
CA ASN A 40 7.91 8.25 -7.82
C ASN A 40 8.50 8.20 -9.24
N ASP A 41 9.22 7.13 -9.59
CA ASP A 41 9.91 6.97 -10.88
C ASP A 41 9.03 6.37 -12.00
N GLU A 42 7.75 6.10 -11.74
CA GLU A 42 6.81 5.77 -12.82
C GLU A 42 6.16 7.06 -13.31
N ASP A 43 6.32 7.34 -14.62
CA ASP A 43 5.51 8.25 -15.45
C ASP A 43 4.02 7.88 -15.35
N THR A 44 3.46 7.98 -14.15
CA THR A 44 2.07 7.69 -13.85
C THR A 44 1.33 8.95 -14.24
N GLU A 45 0.95 9.02 -15.52
CA GLU A 45 -0.02 10.02 -15.97
C GLU A 45 -1.32 9.77 -15.19
N PHE A 46 -1.48 10.50 -14.09
CA PHE A 46 -2.72 10.50 -13.34
C PHE A 46 -3.79 11.17 -14.19
N ILE A 47 -4.88 10.44 -14.44
CA ILE A 47 -6.07 10.99 -15.07
C ILE A 47 -7.12 11.30 -14.00
N SER A 48 -7.96 12.29 -14.25
CA SER A 48 -9.07 12.58 -13.36
C SER A 48 -10.16 11.52 -13.51
N ILE A 49 -10.98 11.31 -12.47
CA ILE A 49 -12.17 10.44 -12.55
C ILE A 49 -13.12 10.90 -13.66
N HIS A 50 -13.21 12.21 -13.89
CA HIS A 50 -14.00 12.77 -14.98
C HIS A 50 -13.53 12.30 -16.35
N ASP A 51 -12.23 12.44 -16.62
CA ASP A 51 -11.64 12.05 -17.91
C ASP A 51 -11.74 10.53 -18.12
N ALA A 52 -11.45 9.75 -17.07
CA ALA A 52 -11.62 8.30 -17.09
C ALA A 52 -13.07 7.88 -17.39
N ALA A 53 -14.06 8.55 -16.79
CA ALA A 53 -15.46 8.27 -17.03
C ALA A 53 -15.86 8.61 -18.49
N LEU A 54 -15.39 9.74 -19.01
CA LEU A 54 -15.63 10.13 -20.41
C LEU A 54 -15.04 9.13 -21.41
N GLU A 55 -13.82 8.66 -21.18
CA GLU A 55 -13.18 7.65 -22.04
C GLU A 55 -13.96 6.32 -22.07
N LEU A 56 -14.56 5.95 -20.94
CA LEU A 56 -15.36 4.73 -20.81
C LEU A 56 -16.82 4.92 -21.24
N GLY A 57 -17.24 6.15 -21.57
CA GLY A 57 -18.63 6.49 -21.86
C GLY A 57 -19.57 6.35 -20.65
N TRP A 58 -19.03 6.53 -19.44
CA TRP A 58 -19.73 6.47 -18.17
C TRP A 58 -19.92 7.87 -17.57
N THR A 59 -20.85 7.99 -16.64
CA THR A 59 -20.89 9.13 -15.72
C THR A 59 -19.85 8.94 -14.60
N GLU A 60 -19.40 10.04 -13.99
CA GLU A 60 -18.49 9.97 -12.84
C GLU A 60 -19.06 9.11 -11.70
N GLU A 61 -20.36 9.24 -11.44
CA GLU A 61 -21.07 8.48 -10.41
C GLU A 61 -21.02 6.98 -10.69
N GLN A 62 -21.20 6.57 -11.94
CA GLN A 62 -21.10 5.15 -12.33
C GLN A 62 -19.67 4.62 -12.15
N LEU A 63 -18.66 5.40 -12.53
CA LEU A 63 -17.27 5.00 -12.35
C LEU A 63 -16.91 4.88 -10.87
N ILE A 64 -17.30 5.85 -10.04
CA ILE A 64 -17.05 5.80 -8.58
C ILE A 64 -17.73 4.58 -7.96
N GLN A 65 -18.99 4.30 -8.31
CA GLN A 65 -19.71 3.13 -7.81
C GLN A 65 -19.01 1.82 -8.20
N GLN A 66 -18.51 1.74 -9.44
CA GLN A 66 -17.75 0.58 -9.90
C GLN A 66 -16.43 0.42 -9.11
N LEU A 67 -15.69 1.51 -8.87
CA LEU A 67 -14.45 1.49 -8.10
C LEU A 67 -14.67 1.07 -6.63
N ILE A 68 -15.83 1.43 -6.05
CA ILE A 68 -16.23 0.96 -4.72
C ILE A 68 -16.55 -0.53 -4.75
N GLN A 69 -17.32 -0.97 -5.75
CA GLN A 69 -17.67 -2.38 -5.91
C GLN A 69 -16.43 -3.27 -6.12
N ASP A 70 -15.44 -2.77 -6.84
CA ASP A 70 -14.18 -3.45 -7.11
C ASP A 70 -13.18 -3.37 -5.94
N GLY A 71 -13.55 -2.70 -4.83
CA GLY A 71 -12.71 -2.60 -3.62
C GLY A 71 -11.48 -1.72 -3.80
N LEU A 72 -11.47 -0.84 -4.80
CA LEU A 72 -10.39 0.10 -5.10
C LEU A 72 -10.56 1.42 -4.33
N ILE A 73 -11.80 1.80 -4.03
CA ILE A 73 -12.17 2.95 -3.22
C ILE A 73 -13.09 2.49 -2.09
N ILE A 74 -12.92 3.05 -0.90
CA ILE A 74 -13.79 2.82 0.25
C ILE A 74 -14.59 4.09 0.50
N ASP A 75 -15.91 3.95 0.58
CA ASP A 75 -16.83 5.01 0.99
C ASP A 75 -16.98 5.00 2.52
N LEU A 76 -16.58 6.10 3.17
CA LEU A 76 -16.73 6.31 4.62
C LEU A 76 -17.97 7.16 4.96
N GLY A 77 -18.75 7.57 3.97
CA GLY A 77 -19.95 8.39 4.08
C GLY A 77 -19.69 9.88 3.81
N ASP A 78 -18.67 10.46 4.43
CA ASP A 78 -18.25 11.85 4.24
C ASP A 78 -17.00 12.02 3.36
N GLU A 79 -16.29 10.92 3.08
CA GLU A 79 -15.06 10.91 2.30
C GLU A 79 -14.90 9.60 1.51
N LEU A 80 -14.25 9.71 0.34
CA LEU A 80 -13.79 8.58 -0.47
C LEU A 80 -12.28 8.41 -0.28
N VAL A 81 -11.86 7.24 0.20
CA VAL A 81 -10.45 6.94 0.42
C VAL A 81 -9.98 5.78 -0.46
N ILE A 82 -8.77 5.88 -0.98
CA ILE A 82 -8.15 4.81 -1.78
C ILE A 82 -7.94 3.58 -0.90
N SER A 83 -8.36 2.42 -1.39
CA SER A 83 -8.18 1.17 -0.68
C SER A 83 -6.69 0.79 -0.66
N PRO A 84 -6.10 0.47 0.50
CA PRO A 84 -4.70 0.05 0.60
C PRO A 84 -4.46 -1.35 0.03
N HIS A 85 -5.52 -2.09 -0.29
CA HIS A 85 -5.43 -3.38 -0.97
C HIS A 85 -6.73 -3.65 -1.75
N PRO A 86 -6.66 -4.00 -3.06
CA PRO A 86 -7.84 -4.20 -3.93
C PRO A 86 -8.78 -5.35 -3.52
N ASP A 87 -8.51 -5.99 -2.37
CA ASP A 87 -9.27 -7.14 -1.84
C ASP A 87 -10.01 -6.78 -0.52
N ILE A 88 -9.92 -5.52 -0.07
CA ILE A 88 -10.64 -5.03 1.12
C ILE A 88 -11.99 -4.48 0.67
N SER A 89 -12.91 -5.39 0.32
CA SER A 89 -14.33 -5.06 0.33
C SER A 89 -14.81 -5.17 1.79
N ARG A 90 -15.09 -4.04 2.44
CA ARG A 90 -15.86 -4.08 3.69
C ARG A 90 -17.30 -4.41 3.32
N VAL A 91 -17.66 -5.69 3.47
CA VAL A 91 -19.06 -6.10 3.56
C VAL A 91 -19.64 -5.41 4.79
N VAL A 92 -20.53 -4.45 4.56
CA VAL A 92 -21.33 -3.78 5.60
C VAL A 92 -22.52 -4.64 5.96
#